data_AF-A0A4R4V6K9-F1
#
_entry.id   AF-A0A4R4V6K9-F1
#
_cell.length_a   1.000
_cell.length_b   1.000
_cell.length_c   1.000
_cell.angle_alpha   90.00
_cell.angle_beta   90.00
_cell.angle_gamma   90.00
#
_symmetry.space_group_name_H-M   'P 1'
#
loop_
_entity.id
_entity.type
_entity.pdbx_description
1 polymer ?
#
loop_
_entity_poly.entity_id
_entity_poly.type
_entity_poly.pdbx_seq_one_letter_code
_entity_poly.pdbx_strand_id
1 'polypeptide(L)'
;MEPSAALLSETTAGLERLGVVHESWQVTAQEFVAAHAGRWDVVQSSFALQSLCEADKREVLSWICGHASRFVLVEFDVPEVDDVWDPVWFADCVARLERGLREYGADRDLVGVGFVLPVVLGKFSATSPPANHEVSIARWRELLGETGFGGIRVRRVADYWWRPAYAVEAIGSS
;
A
#
# COMPACT_ATOMS: atom_id res chain seq x y z
N MET A 1 15.47 -6.18 0.06
CA MET A 1 14.35 -6.76 -0.70
C MET A 1 13.26 -7.06 0.29
N GLU A 2 12.03 -6.62 0.01
CA GLU A 2 10.86 -7.05 0.76
C GLU A 2 10.41 -8.44 0.26
N PRO A 3 9.77 -9.27 1.11
CA PRO A 3 9.48 -9.03 2.53
C PRO A 3 10.72 -9.13 3.44
N SER A 4 10.88 -8.18 4.37
CA SER A 4 12.02 -8.12 5.30
C SER A 4 11.99 -9.22 6.37
N ALA A 5 12.89 -10.20 6.26
CA ALA A 5 13.08 -11.26 7.26
C ALA A 5 13.33 -10.73 8.67
N ALA A 6 14.07 -9.61 8.77
CA ALA A 6 14.43 -9.00 10.05
C ALA A 6 13.20 -8.41 10.75
N LEU A 7 12.36 -7.66 10.03
CA LEU A 7 11.14 -7.08 10.58
C LEU A 7 10.12 -8.15 10.96
N LEU A 8 10.01 -9.22 10.17
CA LEU A 8 9.15 -10.36 10.50
C LEU A 8 9.62 -11.02 11.81
N SER A 9 10.91 -11.32 11.92
CA SER A 9 11.49 -11.93 13.13
C SER A 9 11.27 -11.06 14.37
N GLU A 10 11.46 -9.75 14.27
CA GLU A 10 11.19 -8.81 15.36
C GLU A 10 9.71 -8.80 15.77
N THR A 11 8.81 -8.79 14.79
CA THR A 11 7.35 -8.79 15.02
C THR A 11 6.89 -10.09 15.68
N THR A 12 7.31 -11.25 15.16
CA THR A 12 7.01 -12.58 15.72
C THR A 12 7.48 -12.67 17.17
N ALA A 13 8.73 -12.28 17.45
CA ALA A 13 9.26 -12.30 18.82
C ALA A 13 8.49 -11.34 19.75
N GLY A 14 7.99 -10.21 19.24
CA GLY A 14 7.11 -9.31 19.98
C GLY A 14 5.77 -9.95 20.35
N LEU A 15 5.12 -10.62 19.40
CA LEU A 15 3.84 -11.31 19.60
C LEU A 15 3.99 -12.49 20.58
N GLU A 16 5.08 -13.25 20.48
CA GLU A 16 5.40 -14.34 21.43
C GLU A 16 5.53 -13.82 22.86
N ARG A 17 6.25 -12.70 23.07
CA ARG A 17 6.37 -12.06 24.39
C ARG A 17 5.03 -11.61 24.96
N LEU A 18 4.08 -11.24 24.10
CA LEU A 18 2.72 -10.85 24.48
C LEU A 18 1.78 -12.05 24.67
N GLY A 19 2.24 -13.29 24.39
CA GLY A 19 1.42 -14.49 24.48
C GLY A 19 0.33 -14.57 23.40
N VAL A 20 0.51 -13.88 22.28
CA VAL A 20 -0.44 -13.90 21.16
C VAL A 20 -0.14 -15.09 20.26
N VAL A 21 -1.09 -16.01 20.15
CA VAL A 21 -1.01 -17.13 19.18
C VAL A 21 -1.14 -16.57 17.78
N HIS A 22 -0.20 -16.89 16.90
CA HIS A 22 -0.15 -16.38 15.54
C HIS A 22 0.57 -17.33 14.60
N GLU A 23 0.36 -17.13 13.30
CA GLU A 23 1.13 -17.72 12.21
C GLU A 23 1.74 -16.59 11.38
N SER A 24 2.90 -16.85 10.79
CA SER A 24 3.66 -15.83 10.05
C SER A 24 4.34 -16.45 8.83
N TRP A 25 4.36 -15.73 7.72
CA TRP A 25 4.94 -16.20 6.46
C TRP A 25 5.87 -15.14 5.88
N GLN A 26 7.07 -15.56 5.47
CA GLN A 26 8.04 -14.70 4.78
C GLN A 26 7.96 -14.90 3.27
N VAL A 27 6.80 -14.60 2.69
CA VAL A 27 6.51 -14.79 1.27
C VAL A 27 5.81 -13.55 0.70
N THR A 28 5.80 -13.42 -0.61
CA THR A 28 5.03 -12.39 -1.31
C THR A 28 3.51 -12.62 -1.16
N ALA A 29 2.71 -11.59 -1.41
CA ALA A 29 1.25 -11.75 -1.41
C ALA A 29 0.78 -12.78 -2.44
N GLN A 30 1.41 -12.81 -3.61
CA GLN A 30 1.13 -13.74 -4.70
C GLN A 30 1.41 -15.20 -4.28
N GLU A 31 2.58 -15.45 -3.68
CA GLU A 31 2.92 -16.78 -3.15
C GLU A 31 1.97 -17.20 -2.03
N PHE A 32 1.57 -16.27 -1.16
CA PHE A 32 0.62 -16.55 -0.09
C PHE A 32 -0.75 -16.98 -0.65
N VAL A 33 -1.32 -16.21 -1.57
CA VAL A 33 -2.65 -16.52 -2.14
C VAL A 33 -2.65 -17.79 -3.00
N ALA A 34 -1.52 -18.12 -3.63
CA ALA A 34 -1.38 -19.36 -4.40
C ALA A 34 -1.33 -20.62 -3.51
N ALA A 35 -0.83 -20.51 -2.27
CA ALA A 35 -0.59 -21.64 -1.39
C ALA A 35 -1.70 -21.89 -0.34
N HIS A 36 -2.59 -20.93 -0.12
CA HIS A 36 -3.57 -20.99 0.98
C HIS A 36 -5.01 -20.95 0.48
N ALA A 37 -5.85 -21.76 1.12
CA ALA A 37 -7.30 -21.84 0.89
C ALA A 37 -8.11 -21.62 2.18
N GLY A 38 -7.46 -21.10 3.24
CA GLY A 38 -8.11 -20.79 4.51
C GLY A 38 -9.14 -19.66 4.38
N ARG A 39 -9.95 -19.44 5.41
CA ARG A 39 -10.87 -18.31 5.47
C ARG A 39 -10.55 -17.44 6.68
N TRP A 40 -10.62 -16.13 6.51
CA TRP A 40 -10.36 -15.14 7.54
C TRP A 40 -11.59 -14.26 7.78
N ASP A 41 -11.77 -13.83 9.03
CA ASP A 41 -12.82 -12.86 9.35
C ASP A 41 -12.48 -11.48 8.79
N VAL A 42 -11.21 -11.10 8.86
CA VAL A 42 -10.69 -9.81 8.41
C VAL A 42 -9.32 -9.98 7.77
N VAL A 43 -9.14 -9.35 6.61
CA VAL A 43 -7.83 -9.10 6.02
C VAL A 43 -7.57 -7.60 6.02
N GLN A 44 -6.37 -7.18 6.40
CA GLN A 44 -5.95 -5.78 6.38
C GLN A 44 -4.68 -5.63 5.54
N SER A 45 -4.60 -4.56 4.75
CA SER A 45 -3.35 -4.10 4.14
C SER A 45 -3.19 -2.59 4.31
N SER A 46 -1.97 -2.14 4.57
CA SER A 46 -1.68 -0.71 4.78
C SER A 46 -0.39 -0.33 4.07
N PHE A 47 -0.52 0.51 3.03
CA PHE A 47 0.57 0.99 2.17
C PHE A 47 1.44 -0.11 1.55
N ALA A 48 0.86 -1.31 1.37
CA ALA A 48 1.59 -2.49 0.91
C ALA A 48 1.13 -2.96 -0.48
N LEU A 49 -0.16 -2.88 -0.82
CA LEU A 49 -0.64 -3.35 -2.13
C LEU A 49 -0.24 -2.40 -3.27
N GLN A 50 0.16 -1.17 -2.96
CA GLN A 50 0.82 -0.29 -3.93
C GLN A 50 2.13 -0.88 -4.52
N SER A 51 2.76 -1.89 -3.90
CA SER A 51 3.93 -2.57 -4.47
C SER A 51 3.60 -3.49 -5.65
N LEU A 52 2.33 -3.88 -5.80
CA LEU A 52 1.88 -4.84 -6.83
C LEU A 52 1.52 -4.12 -8.12
N CYS A 53 1.81 -4.70 -9.29
CA CYS A 53 1.26 -4.18 -10.55
C CYS A 53 -0.28 -4.38 -10.59
N GLU A 54 -0.99 -3.74 -11.53
CA GLU A 54 -2.47 -3.85 -11.54
C GLU A 54 -2.98 -5.29 -11.74
N ALA A 55 -2.28 -6.09 -12.55
CA ALA A 55 -2.63 -7.50 -12.75
C ALA A 55 -2.54 -8.29 -11.43
N ASP A 56 -1.42 -8.13 -10.71
CA ASP A 56 -1.19 -8.79 -9.42
C ASP A 56 -2.16 -8.29 -8.34
N LYS A 57 -2.51 -6.99 -8.35
CA LYS A 57 -3.56 -6.45 -7.47
C LYS A 57 -4.89 -7.19 -7.69
N ARG A 58 -5.31 -7.39 -8.94
CA ARG A 58 -6.56 -8.08 -9.27
C ARG A 58 -6.56 -9.52 -8.78
N GLU A 59 -5.44 -10.23 -8.98
CA GLU A 59 -5.27 -11.60 -8.50
C GLU A 59 -5.43 -11.69 -6.97
N VAL A 60 -4.65 -10.89 -6.24
CA VAL A 60 -4.66 -10.88 -4.77
C VAL A 60 -6.03 -10.46 -4.25
N LEU A 61 -6.64 -9.40 -4.80
CA LEU A 61 -7.96 -8.93 -4.38
C LEU A 61 -9.07 -9.96 -4.66
N SER A 62 -9.04 -10.64 -5.81
CA SER A 62 -10.00 -11.71 -6.12
C SER A 62 -9.92 -12.83 -5.11
N TRP A 63 -8.70 -13.24 -4.73
CA TRP A 63 -8.53 -14.24 -3.68
C TRP A 63 -9.04 -13.75 -2.33
N ILE A 64 -8.71 -12.52 -1.92
CA ILE A 64 -9.18 -11.97 -0.63
C ILE A 64 -10.72 -11.91 -0.62
N CYS A 65 -11.35 -11.55 -1.74
CA CYS A 65 -12.80 -11.49 -1.87
C CYS A 65 -13.46 -12.84 -1.55
N GLY A 66 -12.90 -13.96 -2.01
CA GLY A 66 -13.43 -15.31 -1.74
C GLY A 66 -13.03 -15.90 -0.38
N HIS A 67 -12.02 -15.33 0.29
CA HIS A 67 -11.44 -15.92 1.50
C HIS A 67 -11.53 -15.01 2.75
N ALA A 68 -12.11 -13.82 2.65
CA ALA A 68 -12.25 -12.90 3.78
C ALA A 68 -13.68 -12.38 3.93
N SER A 69 -14.22 -12.38 5.14
CA SER A 69 -15.54 -11.76 5.40
C SER A 69 -15.48 -10.22 5.25
N ARG A 70 -14.36 -9.61 5.64
CA ARG A 70 -14.11 -8.16 5.52
C ARG A 70 -12.68 -7.89 5.05
N PHE A 71 -12.53 -6.85 4.26
CA PHE A 71 -11.23 -6.34 3.84
C PHE A 71 -11.09 -4.86 4.20
N VAL A 72 -9.93 -4.49 4.74
CA VAL A 72 -9.58 -3.09 5.07
C VAL A 72 -8.27 -2.74 4.38
N LEU A 73 -8.34 -1.82 3.43
CA LEU A 73 -7.18 -1.27 2.73
C LEU A 73 -6.89 0.13 3.24
N VAL A 74 -5.63 0.46 3.52
CA VAL A 74 -5.18 1.83 3.75
C VAL A 74 -4.15 2.19 2.69
N GLU A 75 -4.46 3.17 1.86
CA GLU A 75 -3.60 3.61 0.75
C GLU A 75 -3.64 5.13 0.56
N PHE A 76 -2.65 5.64 -0.18
CA PHE A 76 -2.60 7.03 -0.62
C PHE A 76 -3.53 7.30 -1.79
N ASP A 77 -4.16 8.47 -1.81
CA ASP A 77 -4.93 8.95 -2.96
C ASP A 77 -4.02 9.67 -3.95
N VAL A 78 -3.47 8.90 -4.89
CA VAL A 78 -2.54 9.40 -5.90
C VAL A 78 -3.30 9.57 -7.22
N PRO A 79 -3.35 10.78 -7.81
CA PRO A 79 -4.09 10.97 -9.05
C PRO A 79 -3.44 10.20 -10.19
N GLU A 80 -4.26 9.81 -11.16
CA GLU A 80 -3.77 9.26 -12.43
C GLU A 80 -3.13 10.39 -13.25
N VAL A 81 -1.98 10.08 -13.84
CA VAL A 81 -1.18 11.03 -14.62
C VAL A 81 -0.67 10.31 -15.85
N ASP A 82 -1.04 10.81 -17.02
CA ASP A 82 -0.66 10.22 -18.30
C ASP A 82 0.83 10.43 -18.61
N ASP A 83 1.38 11.57 -18.21
CA ASP A 83 2.79 11.93 -18.37
C ASP A 83 3.38 12.42 -17.06
N VAL A 84 4.33 11.66 -16.51
CA VAL A 84 5.05 12.05 -15.28
C VAL A 84 5.87 13.33 -15.47
N TRP A 85 6.09 13.81 -16.69
CA TRP A 85 6.74 15.09 -16.96
C TRP A 85 5.76 16.25 -17.15
N ASP A 86 4.45 16.02 -16.97
CA ASP A 86 3.48 17.10 -16.94
C ASP A 86 3.91 18.18 -15.92
N PRO A 87 4.02 19.46 -16.32
CA PRO A 87 4.55 20.51 -15.44
C PRO A 87 3.73 20.72 -14.16
N VAL A 88 2.40 20.50 -14.20
CA VAL A 88 1.54 20.65 -13.02
C VAL A 88 1.79 19.51 -12.04
N TRP A 89 1.89 18.28 -12.54
CA TRP A 89 2.27 17.12 -11.74
C TRP A 89 3.67 17.25 -11.14
N PHE A 90 4.66 17.65 -11.94
CA PHE A 90 6.02 17.84 -11.49
C PHE A 90 6.10 18.89 -10.37
N ALA A 91 5.45 20.05 -10.55
CA ALA A 91 5.41 21.11 -9.54
C ALA A 91 4.75 20.65 -8.24
N ASP A 92 3.66 19.89 -8.30
CA ASP A 92 2.99 19.33 -7.11
C ASP A 92 3.89 18.31 -6.38
N CYS A 93 4.61 17.46 -7.12
CA CYS A 93 5.61 16.55 -6.54
C CYS A 93 6.74 17.29 -5.81
N VAL A 94 7.27 18.36 -6.40
CA VAL A 94 8.30 19.20 -5.76
C VAL A 94 7.77 19.89 -4.50
N ALA A 95 6.54 20.42 -4.55
CA ALA A 95 5.90 21.03 -3.38
C ALA A 95 5.72 20.02 -2.23
N ARG A 96 5.38 18.77 -2.55
CA ARG A 96 5.24 17.68 -1.57
C ARG A 96 6.58 17.22 -1.01
N LEU A 97 7.62 17.14 -1.83
CA LEU A 97 8.99 16.90 -1.37
C LEU A 97 9.39 17.95 -0.33
N GLU A 98 9.17 19.23 -0.64
CA GLU A 98 9.52 20.33 0.26
C GLU A 98 8.71 20.27 1.57
N ARG A 99 7.42 19.93 1.49
CA ARG A 99 6.58 19.67 2.67
C ARG A 99 7.14 18.51 3.50
N GLY A 100 7.44 17.37 2.88
CA GLY A 100 7.97 16.19 3.56
C GLY A 100 9.26 16.48 4.29
N LEU A 101 10.20 17.19 3.66
CA LEU A 101 11.48 17.57 4.29
C LEU A 101 11.29 18.49 5.51
N ARG A 102 10.24 19.33 5.53
CA ARG A 102 9.95 20.19 6.68
C ARG A 102 9.38 19.42 7.88
N GLU A 103 8.73 18.28 7.68
CA GLU A 103 8.11 17.49 8.76
C GLU A 103 9.14 16.82 9.67
N TYR A 104 10.35 16.49 9.18
CA TYR A 104 11.33 15.68 9.91
C TYR A 104 12.36 16.44 10.73
N GLY A 105 12.29 17.78 10.81
CA GLY A 105 13.10 18.58 11.74
C GLY A 105 14.59 18.21 11.76
N ALA A 106 15.09 17.69 12.89
CA ALA A 106 16.48 17.27 13.07
C ALA A 106 16.88 16.03 12.27
N ASP A 107 15.92 15.14 11.95
CA ASP A 107 16.14 13.92 11.16
C ASP A 107 15.97 14.16 9.65
N ARG A 108 15.76 15.41 9.24
CA ARG A 108 15.48 15.81 7.86
C ARG A 108 16.47 15.23 6.85
N ASP A 109 17.77 15.26 7.14
CA ASP A 109 18.77 14.83 6.17
C ASP A 109 18.79 13.31 6.02
N LEU A 110 18.64 12.59 7.15
CA LEU A 110 18.58 11.13 7.17
C LEU A 110 17.31 10.63 6.46
N VAL A 111 16.13 11.13 6.85
CA VAL A 111 14.85 10.72 6.27
C VAL A 111 14.68 11.28 4.87
N GLY A 112 15.20 12.46 4.60
CA GLY A 112 15.19 13.09 3.28
C GLY A 112 15.91 12.25 2.24
N VAL A 113 17.17 11.89 2.50
CA VAL A 113 17.98 11.08 1.57
C VAL A 113 17.52 9.63 1.54
N GLY A 114 17.17 9.05 2.69
CA GLY A 114 16.81 7.63 2.79
C GLY A 114 15.39 7.27 2.36
N PHE A 115 14.47 8.24 2.32
CA PHE A 115 13.05 7.95 2.10
C PHE A 115 12.33 9.00 1.23
N VAL A 116 12.31 10.27 1.63
CA VAL A 116 11.46 11.28 0.93
C VAL A 116 11.92 11.51 -0.51
N LEU A 117 13.21 11.70 -0.73
CA LEU A 117 13.77 11.88 -2.08
C LEU A 117 13.56 10.63 -2.95
N PRO A 118 13.90 9.40 -2.51
CA PRO A 118 13.60 8.18 -3.28
C PRO A 118 12.13 8.03 -3.68
N VAL A 119 11.18 8.32 -2.77
CA VAL A 119 9.75 8.22 -3.06
C VAL A 119 9.33 9.16 -4.20
N VAL A 120 9.77 10.42 -4.15
CA VAL A 120 9.39 11.43 -5.14
C VAL A 120 10.17 11.25 -6.44
N LEU A 121 11.49 11.10 -6.38
CA LEU A 121 12.34 10.95 -7.57
C LEU A 121 12.08 9.64 -8.31
N GLY A 122 11.67 8.59 -7.60
CA GLY A 122 11.27 7.31 -8.18
C GLY A 122 10.11 7.42 -9.18
N LYS A 123 9.30 8.49 -9.12
CA LYS A 123 8.22 8.77 -10.08
C LYS A 123 8.72 9.21 -11.46
N PHE A 124 9.94 9.73 -11.53
CA PHE A 124 10.52 10.31 -12.74
C PHE A 124 11.62 9.44 -13.34
N SER A 125 11.81 8.22 -12.83
CA SER A 125 12.79 7.27 -13.36
C SER A 125 12.32 6.72 -14.72
N ALA A 126 13.10 7.00 -15.76
CA ALA A 126 12.87 6.44 -17.10
C ALA A 126 13.50 5.05 -17.31
N THR A 127 14.39 4.61 -16.42
CA THR A 127 15.27 3.44 -16.64
C THR A 127 15.00 2.28 -15.69
N SER A 128 14.34 2.54 -14.56
CA SER A 128 13.95 1.51 -13.58
C SER A 128 12.43 1.46 -13.45
N PRO A 129 11.83 0.26 -13.34
CA PRO A 129 10.40 0.13 -13.07
C PRO A 129 10.04 0.85 -11.77
N PRO A 130 8.82 1.40 -11.68
CA PRO A 130 8.40 2.12 -10.48
C PRO A 130 8.38 1.18 -9.28
N ALA A 131 8.96 1.62 -8.16
CA ALA A 131 8.95 0.84 -6.92
C ALA A 131 7.53 0.65 -6.36
N ASN A 132 6.63 1.59 -6.66
CA ASN A 132 5.22 1.55 -6.28
C ASN A 132 4.34 1.88 -7.48
N HIS A 133 3.34 1.04 -7.71
CA HIS A 133 2.22 1.21 -8.63
C HIS A 133 1.02 1.83 -7.87
N GLU A 134 1.20 3.04 -7.35
CA GLU A 134 0.12 3.79 -6.69
C GLU A 134 -1.01 4.13 -7.69
N VAL A 135 -2.25 4.13 -7.21
CA VAL A 135 -3.43 4.53 -7.97
C VAL A 135 -4.37 5.35 -7.09
N SER A 136 -5.33 6.03 -7.71
CA SER A 136 -6.32 6.84 -6.98
C SER A 136 -7.22 5.97 -6.10
N ILE A 137 -7.82 6.55 -5.06
CA ILE A 137 -8.80 5.84 -4.23
C ILE A 137 -10.06 5.50 -5.04
N ALA A 138 -10.40 6.32 -6.05
CA ALA A 138 -11.44 6.00 -7.02
C ALA A 138 -11.10 4.70 -7.78
N ARG A 139 -9.86 4.58 -8.27
CA ARG A 139 -9.39 3.37 -8.96
C ARG A 139 -9.35 2.15 -8.05
N TRP A 140 -8.91 2.30 -6.81
CA TRP A 140 -8.98 1.21 -5.81
C TRP A 140 -10.41 0.72 -5.60
N ARG A 141 -11.38 1.62 -5.51
CA ARG A 141 -12.79 1.27 -5.37
C ARG A 141 -13.31 0.51 -6.60
N GLU A 142 -12.90 0.89 -7.80
CA GLU A 142 -13.23 0.17 -9.03
C GLU A 142 -12.65 -1.24 -9.03
N LEU A 143 -11.35 -1.40 -8.74
CA LEU A 143 -10.68 -2.70 -8.66
C LEU A 143 -11.37 -3.65 -7.66
N LEU A 144 -11.79 -3.12 -6.50
CA LEU A 144 -12.55 -3.89 -5.51
C LEU A 144 -13.91 -4.35 -6.07
N GLY A 145 -14.64 -3.46 -6.76
CA GLY A 145 -15.91 -3.83 -7.39
C GLY A 145 -15.73 -4.86 -8.51
N GLU A 146 -14.72 -4.69 -9.35
CA GLU A 146 -14.36 -5.61 -10.44
C GLU A 146 -13.95 -7.01 -9.93
N THR A 147 -13.43 -7.09 -8.71
CA THR A 147 -13.04 -8.36 -8.05
C THR A 147 -14.14 -8.96 -7.17
N GLY A 148 -15.35 -8.39 -7.21
CA GLY A 148 -16.54 -8.94 -6.58
C GLY A 148 -16.80 -8.49 -5.15
N PHE A 149 -16.01 -7.56 -4.60
CA PHE A 149 -16.31 -7.00 -3.28
C PHE A 149 -17.61 -6.17 -3.29
N GLY A 150 -18.38 -6.29 -2.22
CA GLY A 150 -19.56 -5.48 -1.94
C GLY A 150 -19.32 -4.47 -0.81
N GLY A 151 -20.32 -3.60 -0.59
CA GLY A 151 -20.37 -2.74 0.60
C GLY A 151 -19.20 -1.77 0.77
N ILE A 152 -18.57 -1.35 -0.32
CA ILE A 152 -17.33 -0.56 -0.30
C ILE A 152 -17.58 0.82 0.32
N ARG A 153 -16.83 1.14 1.38
CA ARG A 153 -16.86 2.44 2.09
C ARG A 153 -15.47 3.05 2.10
N VAL A 154 -15.39 4.34 1.84
CA VAL A 154 -14.15 5.09 1.78
C VAL A 154 -14.17 6.17 2.84
N ARG A 155 -13.13 6.27 3.66
CA ARG A 155 -12.96 7.32 4.67
C ARG A 155 -11.54 7.88 4.62
N ARG A 156 -11.40 9.20 4.67
CA ARG A 156 -10.10 9.85 4.83
C ARG A 156 -9.58 9.58 6.24
N VAL A 157 -8.31 9.18 6.38
CA VAL A 157 -7.72 8.86 7.69
C VAL A 157 -6.68 9.88 8.15
N ALA A 158 -5.87 10.40 7.25
CA ALA A 158 -4.81 11.35 7.60
C ALA A 158 -4.30 12.13 6.38
N ASP A 159 -3.73 13.30 6.64
CA ASP A 159 -3.18 14.21 5.65
C ASP A 159 -1.65 14.17 5.64
N TYR A 160 -1.11 13.06 5.14
CA TYR A 160 0.34 12.87 5.00
C TYR A 160 0.95 13.91 4.04
N TRP A 161 2.24 14.18 4.23
CA TRP A 161 3.01 15.06 3.34
C TRP A 161 2.92 14.64 1.88
N TRP A 162 2.96 13.32 1.63
CA TRP A 162 2.96 12.78 0.28
C TRP A 162 1.58 12.95 -0.35
N ARG A 163 0.56 12.28 0.18
CA ARG A 163 -0.83 12.36 -0.30
C ARG A 163 -1.78 12.09 0.86
N PRO A 164 -3.04 12.54 0.81
CA PRO A 164 -4.04 12.12 1.79
C PRO A 164 -4.17 10.60 1.79
N ALA A 165 -4.19 10.00 2.97
CA ALA A 165 -4.42 8.57 3.14
C ALA A 165 -5.90 8.32 3.40
N TYR A 166 -6.41 7.22 2.84
CA TYR A 166 -7.78 6.77 3.02
C TYR A 166 -7.80 5.32 3.49
N ALA A 167 -8.80 4.99 4.31
CA ALA A 167 -9.21 3.61 4.56
C ALA A 167 -10.38 3.27 3.63
N VAL A 168 -10.25 2.16 2.92
CA VAL A 168 -11.28 1.55 2.09
C VAL A 168 -11.69 0.23 2.74
N GLU A 169 -12.91 0.17 3.23
CA GLU A 169 -13.51 -1.01 3.84
C GLU A 169 -14.43 -1.70 2.83
N ALA A 170 -14.34 -3.01 2.70
CA ALA A 170 -15.12 -3.80 1.76
C ALA A 170 -15.57 -5.13 2.37
N ILE A 171 -16.64 -5.71 1.83
CA ILE A 171 -17.23 -6.98 2.26
C ILE A 171 -16.92 -8.02 1.18
N GLY A 172 -16.30 -9.13 1.55
CA GLY A 172 -16.01 -10.23 0.62
C GLY A 172 -17.27 -10.99 0.20
N SER A 173 -17.14 -11.82 -0.82
CA SER A 173 -18.23 -12.68 -1.27
C SER A 173 -18.40 -13.86 -0.30
N SER A 174 -19.66 -14.20 -0.01
CA SER A 174 -20.00 -15.24 0.96
C SER A 174 -19.78 -16.64 0.40
#